data_AF-A0A2U3NKS4-F1
#
_entry.id   AF-A0A2U3NKS4-F1
#
_cell.length_a   1.000
_cell.length_b   1.000
_cell.length_c   1.000
_cell.angle_alpha   90.00
_cell.angle_beta   90.00
_cell.angle_gamma   90.00
#
_symmetry.space_group_name_H-M   'P 1'
#
loop_
_entity.id
_entity.type
_entity.pdbx_description
1 polymer ?
#
loop_
_entity_poly.entity_id
_entity_poly.type
_entity_poly.pdbx_seq_one_letter_code
_entity_poly.pdbx_strand_id
1 'polypeptide(L)'
;MRYADRILNRIERLNARKFGVYACKEYDGSDRICLVADFKDRESFMLPMTLEAAHEMAIDMLSAVMAIKPEMLFGSEIAAQYKSGQLSLHELKQVV
;
A
#
# COMPACT_ATOMS: atom_id res chain seq x y z
N MET A 1 6.16 8.27 17.98
CA MET A 1 6.15 8.29 16.51
C MET A 1 5.94 6.86 16.03
N ARG A 2 4.84 6.59 15.31
CA ARG A 2 4.52 5.22 14.85
C ARG A 2 5.45 4.84 13.69
N TYR A 3 5.71 3.55 13.54
CA TYR A 3 6.64 3.01 12.53
C TYR A 3 6.19 3.35 11.09
N ALA A 4 4.87 3.42 10.87
CA ALA A 4 4.24 3.83 9.61
C ALA A 4 4.56 5.28 9.21
N ASP A 5 4.56 6.24 10.14
CA ASP A 5 4.87 7.66 9.85
C ASP A 5 6.30 7.84 9.31
N ARG A 6 7.24 7.00 9.78
CA ARG A 6 8.63 6.98 9.31
C ARG A 6 8.75 6.39 7.91
N ILE A 7 7.93 5.39 7.58
CA ILE A 7 7.91 4.75 6.27
C ILE A 7 7.26 5.69 5.26
N LEU A 8 6.12 6.30 5.58
CA LEU A 8 5.44 7.29 4.74
C LEU A 8 6.33 8.53 4.49
N ASN A 9 6.96 9.09 5.53
CA ASN A 9 7.92 10.19 5.36
C ASN A 9 9.17 9.79 4.56
N ARG A 10 9.55 8.52 4.56
CA ARG A 10 10.61 8.01 3.66
C ARG A 10 10.06 7.90 2.24
N ILE A 11 8.89 7.27 2.04
CA ILE A 11 8.26 7.04 0.73
C ILE A 11 8.02 8.34 -0.04
N GLU A 12 7.49 9.39 0.62
CA GLU A 12 7.31 10.72 -0.02
C GLU A 12 8.64 11.35 -0.44
N ARG A 13 9.71 11.13 0.32
CA ARG A 13 11.06 11.62 -0.01
C ARG A 13 11.79 10.75 -1.04
N LEU A 14 11.26 9.57 -1.35
CA LEU A 14 11.99 8.51 -2.03
C LEU A 14 11.79 8.50 -3.57
N ASN A 15 10.81 9.23 -4.13
CA ASN A 15 10.60 9.30 -5.59
C ASN A 15 10.51 7.91 -6.28
N ALA A 16 9.90 6.94 -5.59
CA ALA A 16 9.75 5.58 -6.08
C ALA A 16 8.67 5.52 -7.17
N ARG A 17 8.91 4.74 -8.24
CA ARG A 17 7.92 4.53 -9.32
C ARG A 17 6.86 3.51 -8.95
N LYS A 18 7.25 2.50 -8.18
CA LYS A 18 6.39 1.41 -7.73
C LYS A 18 6.76 1.02 -6.31
N PHE A 19 5.76 0.61 -5.54
CA PHE A 19 5.92 0.04 -4.22
C PHE A 19 5.01 -1.17 -4.12
N GLY A 20 5.43 -2.19 -3.36
CA GLY A 20 4.63 -3.37 -3.12
C GLY A 20 5.15 -4.18 -1.95
N VAL A 21 4.28 -5.00 -1.38
CA VAL A 21 4.61 -5.92 -0.30
C VAL A 21 4.62 -7.33 -0.88
N TYR A 22 5.71 -8.08 -0.67
CA TYR A 22 5.94 -9.38 -1.29
C TYR A 22 6.44 -10.39 -0.25
N ALA A 23 6.09 -11.66 -0.42
CA ALA A 23 6.80 -12.74 0.25
C ALA A 23 8.17 -12.93 -0.43
N CYS A 24 9.23 -12.93 0.36
CA CYS A 24 10.63 -13.03 -0.07
C CYS A 24 11.31 -14.16 0.72
N LYS A 25 12.26 -14.86 0.10
CA LYS A 25 13.12 -15.82 0.79
C LYS A 25 14.45 -15.18 1.15
N GLU A 26 14.85 -15.26 2.41
CA GLU A 26 16.20 -14.87 2.82
C GLU A 26 17.24 -15.92 2.39
N TYR A 27 18.53 -15.55 2.45
CA TYR A 27 19.64 -16.46 2.11
C TYR A 27 19.70 -17.71 2.99
N ASP A 28 19.11 -17.66 4.19
CA ASP A 28 18.98 -18.79 5.10
C ASP A 28 17.77 -19.69 4.80
N GLY A 29 17.00 -19.36 3.76
CA GLY A 29 15.81 -20.11 3.34
C GLY A 29 14.54 -19.79 4.12
N SER A 30 14.57 -18.85 5.07
CA SER A 30 13.38 -18.41 5.80
C SER A 30 12.46 -17.56 4.92
N ASP A 31 11.15 -17.81 5.01
CA ASP A 31 10.14 -16.97 4.38
C ASP A 31 9.94 -15.70 5.22
N ARG A 32 10.08 -14.53 4.59
CA ARG A 32 9.77 -13.23 5.18
C ARG A 32 8.85 -12.43 4.29
N ILE A 33 8.26 -11.40 4.86
CA ILE A 33 7.53 -10.40 4.09
C ILE A 33 8.44 -9.18 3.93
N CYS A 34 8.59 -8.72 2.70
CA CYS A 34 9.43 -7.60 2.33
C CYS A 34 8.57 -6.47 1.75
N LEU A 35 8.84 -5.24 2.18
CA LEU A 35 8.47 -4.06 1.40
C LEU A 35 9.52 -3.86 0.32
N VAL A 36 9.06 -3.80 -0.93
CA VAL A 36 9.90 -3.55 -2.10
C VAL A 36 9.51 -2.21 -2.72
N ALA A 37 10.50 -1.36 -2.94
CA ALA A 37 10.34 -0.09 -3.64
C ALA A 37 11.28 -0.04 -4.85
N ASP A 38 10.71 0.28 -6.01
CA ASP A 38 11.43 0.39 -7.29
C ASP A 38 11.69 1.85 -7.63
N PHE A 39 12.95 2.17 -7.89
CA PHE A 39 13.45 3.52 -8.08
C PHE A 39 13.91 3.70 -9.52
N LYS A 40 13.67 4.89 -10.09
CA LYS A 40 13.93 5.15 -11.52
C LYS A 40 15.39 4.90 -11.94
N ASP A 41 16.34 5.13 -11.03
CA ASP A 41 17.78 5.14 -11.31
C ASP A 41 18.60 4.46 -10.20
N ARG A 42 17.99 3.57 -9.41
CA ARG A 42 18.65 2.88 -8.29
C ARG A 42 18.16 1.45 -8.16
N GLU A 43 18.98 0.60 -7.57
CA GLU A 43 18.57 -0.75 -7.21
C GLU A 43 17.33 -0.72 -6.31
N SER A 44 16.43 -1.68 -6.56
CA SER A 44 15.25 -1.86 -5.73
C SER A 44 15.68 -2.14 -4.29
N PHE A 45 15.01 -1.51 -3.35
CA PHE A 45 15.27 -1.70 -1.94
C PHE A 45 14.27 -2.71 -1.37
N MET A 46 14.78 -3.69 -0.60
CA MET A 46 13.96 -4.66 0.13
C MET A 46 14.14 -4.47 1.63
N LEU A 47 13.03 -4.27 2.35
CA LEU A 47 13.02 -4.18 3.80
C LEU A 47 12.22 -5.35 4.40
N PRO A 48 12.85 -6.27 5.14
CA PRO A 48 12.11 -7.30 5.86
C PRO A 48 11.21 -6.66 6.92
N MET A 49 10.00 -7.19 7.07
CA MET A 49 8.99 -6.73 8.00
C MET A 49 8.20 -7.88 8.61
N THR A 50 7.56 -7.61 9.75
CA THR A 50 6.63 -8.57 10.38
C THR A 50 5.36 -8.68 9.56
N LEU A 51 4.64 -9.80 9.72
CA LEU A 51 3.33 -10.00 9.10
C LEU A 51 2.31 -8.93 9.51
N GLU A 52 2.32 -8.52 10.78
CA GLU A 52 1.47 -7.45 11.30
C GLU A 52 1.74 -6.12 10.57
N ALA A 53 3.00 -5.70 10.48
CA ALA A 53 3.36 -4.45 9.80
C ALA A 53 3.05 -4.50 8.28
N ALA A 54 3.22 -5.66 7.66
CA ALA A 54 2.84 -5.87 6.27
C ALA A 54 1.33 -5.76 6.05
N HIS A 55 0.54 -6.32 6.97
CA HIS A 55 -0.91 -6.27 6.94
C HIS A 55 -1.43 -4.83 7.11
N GLU A 56 -0.92 -4.10 8.11
CA GLU A 56 -1.25 -2.68 8.32
C GLU A 56 -0.94 -1.85 7.06
N MET A 57 0.24 -2.05 6.47
CA MET A 57 0.64 -1.33 5.28
C MET A 57 -0.24 -1.67 4.07
N ALA A 58 -0.62 -2.92 3.89
CA ALA A 58 -1.52 -3.33 2.82
C ALA A 58 -2.90 -2.65 2.96
N ILE A 59 -3.43 -2.55 4.19
CA ILE A 59 -4.69 -1.85 4.48
C ILE A 59 -4.57 -0.36 4.13
N ASP A 60 -3.47 0.29 4.53
CA ASP A 60 -3.24 1.71 4.25
C ASP A 60 -3.09 1.98 2.75
N MET A 61 -2.34 1.13 2.05
CA MET A 61 -2.17 1.21 0.60
C MET A 61 -3.50 1.02 -0.13
N LEU A 62 -4.29 0.03 0.26
CA LEU A 62 -5.61 -0.21 -0.31
C LEU A 62 -6.52 0.99 -0.07
N SER A 63 -6.52 1.54 1.15
CA SER A 63 -7.29 2.74 1.51
C SER A 63 -6.92 3.96 0.64
N ALA A 64 -5.63 4.15 0.37
CA ALA A 64 -5.16 5.22 -0.52
C ALA A 64 -5.61 5.01 -1.97
N VAL A 65 -5.55 3.77 -2.47
CA VAL A 65 -6.05 3.43 -3.81
C VAL A 65 -7.57 3.66 -3.89
N MET A 66 -8.34 3.24 -2.90
CA MET A 66 -9.78 3.50 -2.82
C MET A 66 -10.09 5.00 -2.90
N ALA A 67 -9.29 5.84 -2.24
CA ALA A 67 -9.50 7.29 -2.23
C ALA A 67 -9.17 7.97 -3.57
N ILE A 68 -8.13 7.50 -4.27
CA ILE A 68 -7.61 8.18 -5.48
C ILE A 68 -8.19 7.57 -6.77
N LYS A 69 -8.35 6.24 -6.81
CA LYS A 69 -8.80 5.46 -7.98
C LYS A 69 -9.76 4.33 -7.56
N PRO A 70 -10.93 4.66 -6.98
CA PRO A 70 -11.92 3.67 -6.55
C PRO A 70 -12.33 2.70 -7.68
N GLU A 71 -12.33 3.14 -8.94
CA GLU A 71 -12.64 2.33 -10.12
C GLU A 71 -11.71 1.13 -10.35
N MET A 72 -10.53 1.11 -9.72
CA MET A 72 -9.62 -0.04 -9.79
C MET A 72 -10.04 -1.18 -8.85
N LEU A 73 -10.91 -0.89 -7.87
CA LEU A 73 -11.31 -1.81 -6.80
C LEU A 73 -12.81 -2.10 -6.80
N PHE A 74 -13.62 -1.15 -7.28
CA PHE A 74 -15.08 -1.23 -7.27
C PHE A 74 -15.65 -1.08 -8.68
N GLY A 75 -16.87 -1.59 -8.88
CA GLY A 75 -17.64 -1.37 -10.11
C GLY A 75 -17.91 0.11 -10.37
N SER A 76 -18.20 0.46 -11.63
CA SER A 76 -18.36 1.84 -12.11
C SER A 76 -19.40 2.65 -11.33
N GLU A 77 -20.47 2.00 -10.88
CA GLU A 77 -21.53 2.64 -10.09
C GLU A 77 -21.05 3.08 -8.71
N ILE A 78 -20.44 2.17 -7.93
CA ILE A 78 -19.93 2.45 -6.58
C ILE A 78 -18.82 3.51 -6.65
N ALA A 79 -17.92 3.40 -7.63
CA ALA A 79 -16.87 4.38 -7.84
C ALA A 79 -17.44 5.78 -8.18
N ALA A 80 -18.52 5.86 -8.96
CA ALA A 80 -19.20 7.12 -9.28
C ALA A 80 -19.90 7.72 -8.05
N GLN A 81 -20.59 6.90 -7.25
CA GLN A 81 -21.23 7.34 -6.00
C GLN A 81 -20.19 7.94 -5.04
N TYR A 82 -19.05 7.27 -4.83
CA TYR A 82 -17.95 7.82 -4.04
C TYR A 82 -17.40 9.14 -4.61
N LYS A 83 -17.10 9.20 -5.91
CA LYS A 83 -16.57 10.43 -6.56
C LYS A 83 -17.55 11.61 -6.48
N SER A 84 -18.86 11.33 -6.44
CA SER A 84 -19.91 12.35 -6.24
C SER A 84 -20.16 12.73 -4.78
N GLY A 85 -19.47 12.10 -3.81
CA GLY A 85 -19.65 12.35 -2.38
C GLY A 85 -20.90 11.70 -1.77
N GLN A 86 -21.58 10.81 -2.50
CA GLN A 86 -22.72 10.04 -1.99
C GLN A 86 -22.30 8.89 -1.07
N LEU A 87 -21.04 8.45 -1.16
CA LEU A 87 -20.41 7.50 -0.25
C LEU A 87 -19.17 8.14 0.37
N SER A 88 -19.00 7.98 1.67
CA SER A 88 -17.76 8.32 2.37
C SER A 88 -16.70 7.23 2.18
N LEU A 89 -15.43 7.56 2.46
CA LEU A 89 -14.35 6.57 2.44
C LEU A 89 -14.56 5.48 3.49
N HIS A 90 -15.21 5.82 4.62
CA HIS A 90 -15.53 4.83 5.66
C HIS A 90 -16.54 3.80 5.15
N GLU A 91 -17.62 4.24 4.49
CA GLU A 91 -18.62 3.36 3.89
C GLU A 91 -18.02 2.53 2.74
N LEU A 92 -17.18 3.15 1.92
CA LEU A 92 -16.51 2.46 0.81
C LEU A 92 -15.60 1.31 1.31
N LYS A 93 -14.95 1.48 2.46
CA LYS A 93 -14.12 0.44 3.08
C LYS A 93 -14.91 -0.77 3.60
N GLN A 94 -16.20 -0.61 3.88
CA GLN A 94 -17.07 -1.71 4.35
C GLN A 94 -17.57 -2.61 3.21
N VAL A 95 -17.35 -2.20 1.96
CA VAL A 95 -17.71 -2.98 0.77
C VAL A 95 -16.66 -4.05 0.45
N VAL A 96 -15.47 -3.97 1.05
CA VAL A 96 -14.32 -4.89 0.84
C VAL A 96 -14.20 -5.90 1.97
#